data_AF-A0A934DVQ0-F1
#
_entry.id   AF-A0A934DVQ0-F1
#
_cell.length_a   1.000
_cell.length_b   1.000
_cell.length_c   1.000
_cell.angle_alpha   90.00
_cell.angle_beta   90.00
_cell.angle_gamma   90.00
#
_symmetry.space_group_name_H-M   'P 1'
#
loop_
_entity.id
_entity.type
_entity.pdbx_description
1 polymer ?
#
loop_
_entity_poly.entity_id
_entity_poly.type
_entity_poly.pdbx_seq_one_letter_code
_entity_poly.pdbx_strand_id
1 'polypeptide(L)' 'MLLSPSMKSFESPTGMHAQLRPGDSADQTVGCRLFNATSCGKHSQPGVCAFAREDGICQAPPRGWKLQYAKLRVGAPVV' A
#
# COMPACT_ATOMS: atom_id res chain seq x y z
N MET A 1 -8.92 18.99 -32.25
CA MET A 1 -7.52 18.57 -32.08
C MET A 1 -7.34 18.06 -30.67
N LEU A 2 -6.89 16.80 -30.58
CA LEU A 2 -6.19 16.16 -29.47
C LEU A 2 -6.99 15.94 -28.16
N LEU A 3 -7.39 14.68 -28.02
CA LEU A 3 -7.77 13.97 -26.81
C LEU A 3 -6.99 14.46 -25.59
N SER A 4 -7.71 15.03 -24.61
CA SER A 4 -7.23 15.06 -23.23
C SER A 4 -6.91 13.63 -22.81
N PRO A 5 -5.72 13.35 -22.25
CA PRO A 5 -5.38 12.01 -21.83
C PRO A 5 -6.37 11.60 -20.75
N SER A 6 -7.12 10.53 -21.06
CA SER A 6 -7.88 9.73 -20.11
C SER A 6 -7.08 9.64 -18.82
N MET A 7 -7.57 10.31 -17.78
CA MET A 7 -7.07 10.20 -16.42
C MET A 7 -7.23 8.73 -16.09
N LYS A 8 -6.18 7.96 -16.32
CA LYS A 8 -6.12 6.57 -15.89
C LYS A 8 -6.19 6.70 -14.38
N SER A 9 -7.38 6.48 -13.82
CA SER A 9 -7.55 6.15 -12.42
C SER A 9 -6.46 5.15 -12.13
N PHE A 10 -5.43 5.62 -11.45
CA PHE A 10 -4.36 4.80 -10.91
C PHE A 10 -4.93 4.10 -9.68
N GLU A 11 -6.06 3.40 -9.86
CA GLU A 11 -6.48 2.33 -8.98
C GLU A 11 -5.60 1.13 -9.32
N SER A 12 -4.30 1.30 -9.04
CA SER A 12 -3.48 0.15 -8.68
C SER A 12 -4.18 -0.49 -7.47
N PRO A 13 -4.35 -1.82 -7.42
CA PRO A 13 -5.04 -2.49 -6.32
C PRO A 13 -4.17 -2.43 -5.06
N THR A 14 -3.89 -1.26 -4.52
CA THR A 14 -3.07 -1.01 -3.31
C THR A 14 -3.87 -1.28 -2.04
N GLY A 15 -4.67 -2.34 -2.06
CA GLY A 15 -5.46 -2.78 -0.92
C GLY A 15 -4.74 -3.86 -0.11
N MET A 16 -5.29 -4.13 1.06
CA MET A 16 -4.82 -5.16 2.00
C MET A 16 -4.74 -6.55 1.34
N HIS A 17 -5.52 -6.83 0.30
CA HIS A 17 -5.62 -8.15 -0.34
C HIS A 17 -4.74 -8.33 -1.58
N ALA A 18 -4.05 -7.30 -2.04
CA ALA A 18 -3.19 -7.45 -3.21
C ALA A 18 -1.89 -8.18 -2.90
N GLN A 19 -1.26 -8.69 -3.96
CA GLN A 19 0.02 -9.41 -3.86
C GLN A 19 1.09 -8.57 -3.15
N LEU A 20 2.00 -9.28 -2.47
CA LEU A 20 3.14 -8.67 -1.80
C LEU A 20 4.07 -8.03 -2.81
N ARG A 21 4.58 -6.85 -2.44
CA ARG A 21 5.62 -6.17 -3.19
C ARG A 21 6.98 -6.45 -2.54
N PRO A 22 8.07 -6.40 -3.31
CA PRO A 22 9.41 -6.33 -2.74
C PRO A 22 9.48 -5.20 -1.72
N GLY A 23 9.89 -5.50 -0.48
CA GLY A 23 9.98 -4.53 0.62
C GLY A 23 8.77 -4.49 1.57
N ASP A 24 7.64 -5.13 1.23
CA ASP A 24 6.57 -5.35 2.21
C ASP A 24 7.05 -6.32 3.30
N SER A 25 6.71 -6.00 4.55
CA SER A 25 6.94 -6.86 5.70
C SER A 25 5.71 -6.87 6.61
N ALA A 26 5.78 -7.59 7.73
CA ALA A 26 4.71 -7.59 8.72
C ALA A 26 4.49 -6.20 9.35
N ASP A 27 5.51 -5.35 9.40
CA ASP A 27 5.50 -4.08 10.15
C ASP A 27 5.49 -2.84 9.23
N GLN A 28 5.75 -3.01 7.94
CA GLN A 28 5.74 -1.90 6.98
C GLN A 28 5.25 -2.34 5.60
N THR A 29 4.78 -1.37 4.82
CA THR A 29 4.32 -1.61 3.45
C THR A 29 4.85 -0.57 2.50
N VAL A 30 5.17 -0.96 1.26
CA VAL A 30 5.66 -0.03 0.23
C VAL A 30 4.50 0.80 -0.31
N GLY A 31 4.13 1.93 0.26
CA GLY A 31 2.88 2.61 -0.08
C GLY A 31 1.77 2.27 0.91
N CYS A 32 0.60 2.87 0.72
CA CYS A 32 -0.57 2.56 1.53
C CYS A 32 -1.15 1.19 1.17
N ARG A 33 -1.51 0.38 2.18
CA ARG A 33 -2.23 -0.89 2.03
C ARG A 33 -3.63 -0.84 2.66
N LEU A 34 -4.08 0.33 3.10
CA LEU A 34 -5.48 0.50 3.51
C LEU A 34 -6.36 0.41 2.26
N PHE A 35 -7.53 -0.21 2.41
CA PHE A 35 -8.54 -0.26 1.34
C PHE A 35 -8.98 1.15 0.90
N ASN A 36 -9.04 2.09 1.84
CA ASN A 36 -9.33 3.50 1.59
C ASN A 36 -8.31 4.36 2.35
N ALA A 37 -7.42 5.05 1.65
CA ALA A 37 -6.39 5.90 2.26
C ALA A 37 -6.98 7.07 3.09
N THR A 38 -8.19 7.53 2.75
CA THR A 38 -8.88 8.64 3.42
C THR A 38 -9.31 8.29 4.85
N SER A 39 -9.49 7.00 5.18
CA SER A 39 -9.81 6.58 6.55
C SER A 39 -8.58 6.31 7.43
N CYS A 40 -7.37 6.52 6.89
CA CYS A 40 -6.15 6.35 7.66
C CYS A 40 -5.94 7.55 8.60
N GLY A 41 -6.04 7.34 9.91
CA GLY A 41 -5.70 8.37 10.91
C GLY A 41 -4.22 8.78 10.94
N LYS A 42 -3.38 8.13 10.12
CA LYS A 42 -1.96 8.45 9.91
C LYS A 42 -1.69 9.03 8.51
N HIS A 43 -2.73 9.31 7.74
CA HIS A 43 -2.59 9.90 6.40
C HIS A 43 -1.83 11.23 6.48
N SER A 44 -0.88 11.43 5.57
CA SER A 44 0.00 12.60 5.51
C SER A 44 0.88 12.84 6.75
N GLN A 45 0.96 11.91 7.71
CA GLN A 45 1.82 12.09 8.88
C GLN A 45 3.30 11.92 8.48
N PRO A 46 4.17 12.94 8.69
CA PRO A 46 5.59 12.86 8.38
C PRO A 46 6.26 11.70 9.11
N GLY A 47 7.18 11.03 8.43
CA GLY A 47 7.92 9.88 9.00
C GLY A 47 7.08 8.60 9.16
N VAL A 48 5.76 8.61 8.93
CA VAL A 48 4.90 7.42 9.08
C VAL A 48 4.18 7.05 7.80
N CYS A 49 3.54 8.03 7.15
CA CYS A 49 2.72 7.79 5.98
C CYS A 49 3.59 7.65 4.73
N ALA A 50 3.30 6.64 3.91
CA ALA A 50 3.95 6.50 2.61
C ALA A 50 3.77 7.72 1.70
N PHE A 51 2.67 8.47 1.83
CA PHE A 51 2.45 9.68 1.02
C PHE A 51 3.23 10.90 1.51
N ALA A 52 3.77 10.86 2.74
CA ALA A 52 4.53 11.96 3.33
C ALA A 52 6.02 11.65 3.48
N ARG A 53 6.43 10.41 3.21
CA ARG A 53 7.83 9.99 3.28
C ARG A 53 8.42 9.89 1.89
N GLU A 54 9.69 10.27 1.80
CA GLU A 54 10.45 10.25 0.54
C GLU A 54 10.69 8.82 0.02
N ASP A 55 10.80 7.85 0.92
CA ASP A 55 10.98 6.44 0.57
C ASP A 55 9.66 5.71 0.20
N GLY A 56 8.52 6.40 0.31
CA GLY A 56 7.22 5.82 0.00
C GLY A 56 6.79 4.68 0.93
N ILE A 57 7.40 4.50 2.11
CA ILE A 57 7.07 3.40 3.03
C ILE A 57 6.00 3.82 4.03
N CYS A 58 5.00 2.98 4.26
CA CYS A 58 4.06 3.14 5.38
C CYS A 58 4.56 2.33 6.58
N GLN A 59 4.82 3.02 7.70
CA GLN A 59 5.19 2.38 8.98
C GLN A 59 3.99 2.11 9.91
N ALA A 60 2.79 2.47 9.46
CA ALA A 60 1.55 2.20 10.19
C ALA A 60 0.57 1.41 9.31
N PRO A 61 0.91 0.16 8.93
CA PRO A 61 -0.02 -0.66 8.19
C PRO A 61 -1.29 -0.95 9.01
N PRO A 62 -2.41 -1.29 8.35
CA PRO A 62 -3.66 -1.60 9.04
C PRO A 62 -3.48 -2.74 10.04
N ARG A 63 -4.25 -2.73 11.15
CA ARG A 63 -4.11 -3.72 12.25
C ARG A 63 -4.13 -5.18 11.77
N GLY A 64 -4.92 -5.49 10.74
CA GLY A 64 -5.03 -6.82 10.14
C GLY A 64 -3.88 -7.21 9.20
N TRP A 65 -2.96 -6.29 8.89
CA TRP A 65 -1.92 -6.50 7.89
C TRP A 65 -0.98 -7.64 8.24
N LYS A 66 -0.53 -7.77 9.49
CA LYS A 66 0.38 -8.87 9.91
C LYS A 66 -0.16 -10.25 9.54
N LEU A 67 -1.45 -10.47 9.81
CA LEU A 67 -2.14 -11.71 9.47
C LEU A 67 -2.27 -11.87 7.95
N GLN A 68 -2.63 -10.81 7.25
CA GLN A 68 -2.80 -10.85 5.80
C GLN A 68 -1.47 -11.04 5.07
N TYR A 69 -0.40 -10.40 5.51
CA TYR A 69 0.97 -10.58 5.02
C TYR A 69 1.39 -12.05 5.12
N ALA A 70 1.15 -12.71 6.26
CA ALA A 70 1.41 -14.13 6.42
C ALA A 70 0.63 -14.99 5.42
N LYS A 71 -0.68 -14.71 5.22
CA LYS A 71 -1.51 -15.41 4.22
C LYS A 71 -0.95 -15.24 2.80
N LEU A 72 -0.60 -14.00 2.45
CA LEU A 72 -0.08 -13.69 1.12
C LEU A 72 1.30 -14.29 0.89
N ARG A 73 2.16 -14.42 1.92
CA ARG A 73 3.46 -15.09 1.79
C ARG A 73 3.35 -16.57 1.45
N VAL A 74 2.37 -17.26 2.04
CA VAL A 74 2.16 -18.69 1.80
C VAL A 74 1.61 -18.94 0.39
N GLY A 75 0.79 -18.03 -0.13
CA GLY A 75 0.20 -18.13 -1.47
C GLY A 75 0.95 -17.35 -2.57
N ALA A 76 2.01 -16.63 -2.23
CA ALA A 76 2.78 -15.86 -3.22
C ALA A 76 3.70 -16.81 -4.00
N PRO A 77 3.75 -16.72 -5.33
CA PRO A 77 4.79 -17.40 -6.08
C PRO A 77 6.16 -16.92 -5.56
N VAL A 78 7.02 -17.87 -5.21
CA VAL A 78 8.43 -17.59 -4.92
C VAL A 78 9.06 -17.24 -6.26
N VAL A 79 9.14 -15.94 -6.54
CA VAL A 79 9.83 -15.39 -7.72
C VAL A 79 11.33 -15.42 -7.54
#